data_AF-L1J3U3-F1
#
_entry.id   AF-L1J3U3-F1
#
_cell.length_a   1.000
_cell.length_b   1.000
_cell.length_c   1.000
_cell.angle_alpha   90.00
_cell.angle_beta   90.00
_cell.angle_gamma   90.00
#
_symmetry.space_group_name_H-M   'P 1'
#
loop_
_entity.id
_entity.type
_entity.pdbx_description
1 polymer ?
#
loop_
_entity_poly.entity_id
_entity_poly.type
_entity_poly.pdbx_seq_one_letter_code
_entity_poly.pdbx_strand_id
1 'polypeptide(L)'
;FEALEDEAAINELDCARQSGLDVLYGSVIQLKHSKSNLFLTQVRNRAYLNRLAMEVCLNAGKKGSWWRIKSADGIKVDGEQVILGDRVYLESV
;
A
#
# COMPACT_ATOMS: atom_id res chain seq x y z
N PHE A 1 9.21 23.55 -6.36
CA PHE A 1 9.12 23.42 -4.89
C PHE A 1 7.66 23.54 -4.50
N GLU A 2 6.99 24.65 -4.85
CA GLU A 2 5.55 24.87 -4.66
C GLU A 2 4.65 23.70 -5.11
N ALA A 3 4.79 23.21 -6.36
CA ALA A 3 3.97 22.10 -6.86
C ALA A 3 4.14 20.75 -6.09
N LEU A 4 5.27 20.52 -5.41
CA LEU A 4 5.45 19.30 -4.60
C LEU A 4 4.76 19.42 -3.23
N GLU A 5 4.71 20.64 -2.69
CA GLU A 5 4.02 20.94 -1.44
C GLU A 5 2.50 20.88 -1.66
N ASP A 6 2.03 21.39 -2.80
CA ASP A 6 0.62 21.31 -3.20
C ASP A 6 0.16 19.85 -3.36
N GLU A 7 0.94 19.01 -4.05
CA GLU A 7 0.64 17.59 -4.21
C GLU A 7 0.60 16.83 -2.88
N ALA A 8 1.52 17.13 -1.95
CA ALA A 8 1.51 16.52 -0.62
C ALA A 8 0.27 16.92 0.19
N ALA A 9 -0.11 18.20 0.15
CA ALA A 9 -1.29 18.71 0.83
C ALA A 9 -2.60 18.11 0.28
N ILE A 10 -2.69 17.94 -1.04
CA ILE A 10 -3.85 17.28 -1.69
C ILE A 10 -3.95 15.83 -1.24
N ASN A 11 -2.83 15.10 -1.22
CA ASN A 11 -2.81 13.71 -0.78
C ASN A 11 -3.26 13.57 0.68
N GLU A 12 -2.81 14.45 1.58
CA GLU A 12 -3.26 14.44 2.98
C GLU A 12 -4.77 14.69 3.10
N LEU A 13 -5.31 15.62 2.32
CA LEU A 13 -6.74 15.91 2.29
C LEU A 13 -7.56 14.72 1.78
N ASP A 14 -7.12 14.07 0.70
CA ASP A 14 -7.80 12.90 0.15
C ASP A 14 -7.69 11.68 1.05
N CYS A 15 -6.55 11.47 1.73
CA CYS A 15 -6.43 10.46 2.78
C CYS A 15 -7.42 10.71 3.92
N ALA A 16 -7.58 11.97 4.36
CA ALA A 16 -8.55 12.32 5.40
C ALA A 16 -9.99 12.07 4.95
N ARG A 17 -10.33 12.35 3.68
CA ARG A 17 -11.65 12.07 3.09
C ARG A 17 -11.98 10.59 3.00
N GLN A 18 -10.97 9.74 2.73
CA GLN A 18 -11.14 8.30 2.64
C GLN A 18 -11.14 7.60 4.00
N SER A 19 -10.78 8.30 5.08
CA SER A 19 -10.79 7.75 6.42
C SER A 19 -12.20 7.30 6.83
N GLY A 20 -12.32 6.02 7.19
CA GLY A 20 -13.59 5.41 7.60
C GLY A 20 -14.39 4.76 6.46
N LEU A 21 -13.89 4.79 5.22
CA LEU A 21 -14.44 3.99 4.13
C LEU A 21 -14.00 2.53 4.23
N ASP A 22 -14.87 1.64 3.77
CA ASP A 22 -14.59 0.22 3.68
C ASP A 22 -13.53 -0.07 2.60
N VAL A 23 -12.61 -0.99 2.92
CA VAL A 23 -11.59 -1.44 1.98
C VAL A 23 -12.14 -2.57 1.12
N LEU A 24 -12.02 -2.44 -0.20
CA LEU A 24 -12.48 -3.45 -1.14
C LEU A 24 -11.31 -4.29 -1.69
N TYR A 25 -11.56 -5.54 -2.03
CA TYR A 25 -10.62 -6.35 -2.82
C TYR A 25 -10.33 -5.69 -4.16
N GLY A 26 -9.09 -5.79 -4.63
CA GLY A 26 -8.62 -5.11 -5.84
C GLY A 26 -8.22 -3.65 -5.62
N SER A 27 -8.56 -3.04 -4.48
CA SER A 27 -8.14 -1.67 -4.13
C SER A 27 -6.64 -1.59 -3.91
N VAL A 28 -6.07 -0.41 -4.19
CA VAL A 28 -4.68 -0.08 -3.91
C VAL A 28 -4.59 0.68 -2.60
N ILE A 29 -3.75 0.20 -1.68
CA ILE A 29 -3.53 0.78 -0.36
C ILE A 29 -2.03 1.05 -0.11
N GLN A 30 -1.75 1.82 0.92
CA GLN A 30 -0.39 2.03 1.45
C GLN A 30 -0.34 1.66 2.93
N LEU A 31 0.69 0.91 3.34
CA LEU A 31 0.89 0.52 4.73
C LEU A 31 1.87 1.47 5.40
N LYS A 32 1.39 2.24 6.38
CA LYS A 32 2.21 3.15 7.19
C LYS A 32 2.60 2.49 8.51
N HIS A 33 3.89 2.43 8.79
CA HIS A 33 4.39 1.95 10.07
C HIS A 33 4.17 3.01 11.16
N SER A 34 3.42 2.66 12.21
CA SER A 34 2.99 3.62 13.25
C SER A 34 4.15 4.29 13.98
N LYS A 35 5.25 3.57 14.28
CA LYS A 35 6.37 4.12 15.06
C LYS A 35 7.29 5.04 14.25
N SER A 36 7.62 4.65 13.01
CA SER A 36 8.54 5.43 12.17
C SER A 36 7.82 6.42 11.26
N ASN A 37 6.49 6.32 11.13
CA ASN A 37 5.68 7.08 10.17
C ASN A 37 6.12 6.92 8.71
N LEU A 38 6.81 5.83 8.39
CA LEU A 38 7.27 5.50 7.03
C LEU A 38 6.38 4.42 6.41
N PHE A 39 6.35 4.38 5.08
CA PHE A 39 5.54 3.46 4.30
C PHE A 39 6.32 2.25 3.85
N LEU A 40 5.70 1.07 3.89
CA LEU A 40 6.24 -0.15 3.30
C LEU A 40 6.36 0.01 1.79
N THR A 41 7.57 -0.12 1.27
CA THR A 41 7.91 0.24 -0.12
C THR A 41 8.76 -0.86 -0.75
N GLN A 42 8.33 -1.38 -1.90
CA GLN A 42 9.18 -2.17 -2.77
C GLN A 42 10.13 -1.24 -3.54
N VAL A 43 11.42 -1.53 -3.48
CA VAL A 43 12.43 -0.81 -4.28
C VAL A 43 12.89 -1.68 -5.44
N ARG A 44 13.44 -1.07 -6.49
CA ARG A 44 13.90 -1.76 -7.71
C ARG A 44 15.17 -2.61 -7.52
N ASN A 45 15.69 -2.69 -6.30
CA ASN A 45 16.86 -3.47 -5.96
C ASN A 45 16.48 -4.91 -5.60
N ARG A 46 17.46 -5.81 -5.66
CA ARG A 46 17.30 -7.19 -5.18
C ARG A 46 17.36 -7.21 -3.66
N ALA A 47 16.60 -8.11 -3.03
CA ALA A 47 16.67 -8.31 -1.59
C ALA A 47 18.06 -8.78 -1.17
N TYR A 48 18.47 -8.36 0.03
CA TYR A 48 19.81 -8.62 0.57
C TYR A 48 20.13 -10.13 0.68
N LEU A 49 19.19 -10.92 1.20
CA LEU A 49 19.36 -12.37 1.39
C LEU A 49 18.89 -13.19 0.19
N ASN A 50 17.73 -12.85 -0.39
CA ASN A 50 17.16 -13.56 -1.53
C ASN A 50 17.35 -12.77 -2.82
N ARG A 51 18.39 -13.12 -3.59
CA ARG A 51 18.75 -12.43 -4.84
C ARG A 51 17.70 -12.53 -5.95
N LEU A 52 16.69 -13.38 -5.82
CA LEU A 52 15.57 -13.51 -6.75
C LEU A 52 14.37 -12.66 -6.36
N ALA A 53 14.34 -12.15 -5.13
CA ALA A 53 13.29 -11.27 -4.64
C ALA A 53 13.69 -9.81 -4.75
N MET A 54 12.70 -8.93 -4.74
CA MET A 54 12.90 -7.48 -4.67
C MET A 54 13.06 -7.04 -3.21
N GLU A 55 13.88 -6.04 -2.97
CA GLU A 55 14.06 -5.44 -1.65
C GLU A 55 12.79 -4.67 -1.26
N VAL A 56 12.39 -4.82 0.00
CA VAL A 56 11.27 -4.10 0.61
C VAL A 56 11.79 -3.37 1.84
N CYS A 57 11.57 -2.05 1.90
CA CYS A 57 12.05 -1.19 2.98
C CYS A 57 11.00 -0.16 3.39
N LEU A 58 11.26 0.54 4.50
CA LEU A 58 10.44 1.65 4.96
C LEU A 58 10.94 2.96 4.34
N ASN A 59 10.08 3.71 3.65
CA ASN A 59 10.43 4.94 2.95
C ASN A 59 9.32 6.00 3.03
N ALA A 60 9.58 7.22 2.56
CA ALA A 60 8.68 8.39 2.63
C ALA A 60 7.43 8.32 1.73
N GLY A 61 7.03 7.13 1.23
CA GLY A 61 5.87 6.96 0.37
C GLY A 61 6.16 7.34 -1.08
N LYS A 62 6.24 6.36 -1.98
CA LYS A 62 6.43 6.56 -3.43
C LYS A 62 5.53 5.58 -4.20
N LYS A 63 5.61 5.57 -5.54
CA LYS A 63 4.89 4.59 -6.38
C LYS A 63 5.15 3.13 -5.98
N GLY A 64 6.34 2.80 -5.48
CA GLY A 64 6.65 1.46 -4.96
C GLY A 64 6.01 1.12 -3.61
N SER A 65 5.26 2.04 -3.01
CA SER A 65 4.54 1.80 -1.74
C SER A 65 3.07 1.41 -1.98
N TRP A 66 2.68 1.20 -3.23
CA TRP A 66 1.32 0.85 -3.62
C TRP A 66 1.14 -0.67 -3.61
N TRP A 67 0.19 -1.12 -2.78
CA TRP A 67 -0.10 -2.53 -2.60
C TRP A 67 -1.55 -2.80 -2.95
N ARG A 68 -1.80 -3.71 -3.88
CA ARG A 68 -3.13 -4.21 -4.19
C ARG A 68 -3.48 -5.36 -3.26
N ILE A 69 -4.66 -5.30 -2.65
CA ILE A 69 -5.20 -6.39 -1.82
C ILE A 69 -5.88 -7.42 -2.71
N LYS A 70 -5.49 -8.68 -2.60
CA LYS A 70 -6.13 -9.80 -3.28
C LYS A 70 -6.49 -10.92 -2.31
N SER A 71 -7.54 -11.66 -2.64
CA SER A 71 -7.99 -12.83 -1.88
C SER A 71 -7.00 -13.98 -2.00
N ALA A 72 -6.52 -14.53 -0.88
CA ALA A 72 -5.59 -15.65 -0.91
C ALA A 72 -6.23 -16.96 -1.40
N ASP A 73 -7.51 -17.16 -1.06
CA ASP A 73 -8.23 -18.40 -1.37
C ASP A 73 -8.91 -18.34 -2.76
N GLY A 74 -8.85 -17.18 -3.45
CA GLY A 74 -9.50 -16.96 -4.75
C GLY A 74 -11.04 -16.96 -4.71
N ILE A 75 -11.62 -16.99 -3.51
CA ILE A 75 -13.07 -17.03 -3.30
C ILE A 75 -13.68 -15.63 -3.42
N LYS A 76 -12.95 -14.60 -2.97
CA LYS A 76 -13.43 -13.21 -2.99
C LYS A 76 -13.08 -12.54 -4.30
N VAL A 77 -14.03 -11.77 -4.81
CA VAL A 77 -13.90 -11.08 -6.10
C VAL A 77 -13.53 -9.61 -5.86
N ASP A 78 -12.79 -9.02 -6.80
CA ASP A 78 -12.49 -7.59 -6.79
C ASP A 78 -13.78 -6.76 -6.67
N GLY A 79 -13.78 -5.77 -5.78
CA GLY A 79 -14.93 -4.95 -5.43
C GLY A 79 -15.74 -5.45 -4.22
N GLU A 80 -15.52 -6.67 -3.75
CA GLU A 80 -16.10 -7.12 -2.47
C GLU A 80 -15.37 -6.48 -1.28
N GLN A 81 -16.08 -6.28 -0.17
CA GLN A 81 -15.49 -5.75 1.06
C GLN A 81 -14.54 -6.76 1.72
N VAL A 82 -13.37 -6.29 2.14
CA VAL A 82 -12.42 -7.06 2.93
C VAL A 82 -12.91 -7.14 4.37
N ILE A 83 -13.09 -8.35 4.89
CA ILE A 83 -13.58 -8.57 6.26
C ILE A 83 -12.39 -8.88 7.18
N LEU A 84 -12.48 -8.41 8.43
CA LEU A 84 -11.49 -8.74 9.45
C LEU A 84 -11.40 -10.26 9.64
N GLY A 85 -10.18 -10.80 9.52
CA GLY A 85 -9.91 -12.25 9.62
C GLY A 85 -9.79 -12.95 8.27
N ASP A 86 -10.10 -12.28 7.16
CA ASP A 86 -9.86 -12.82 5.82
C ASP A 86 -8.36 -13.02 5.56
N ARG A 87 -8.02 -14.08 4.82
CA ARG A 87 -6.66 -14.31 4.34
C ARG A 87 -6.46 -13.53 3.04
N VAL A 88 -5.54 -12.58 3.08
CA VAL A 88 -5.20 -11.73 1.96
C VAL A 88 -3.72 -11.82 1.62
N TYR A 89 -3.37 -11.59 0.36
CA TYR A 89 -2.01 -11.26 -0.02
C TYR A 89 -1.95 -9.88 -0.65
N LEU A 90 -0.77 -9.27 -0.56
CA LEU A 90 -0.49 -7.96 -1.10
C LEU A 90 0.39 -8.13 -2.34
N GLU A 91 -0.07 -7.54 -3.43
CA GLU A 91 0.67 -7.49 -4.69
C GLU A 91 1.17 -6.07 -4.90
N SER A 92 2.47 -5.89 -5.16
CA SER A 92 2.97 -4.57 -5.55
C SER A 92 2.42 -4.20 -6.92
N VAL A 93 2.01 -2.94 -7.08
CA VAL A 93 1.52 -2.36 -8.35
C VAL A 93 2.66 -1.85 -9.21
#